data_AF-A0A4C1YUA4-F1
#
_entry.id   AF-A0A4C1YUA4-F1
#
_cell.length_a   1.000
_cell.length_b   1.000
_cell.length_c   1.000
_cell.angle_alpha   90.00
_cell.angle_beta   90.00
_cell.angle_gamma   90.00
#
_symmetry.space_group_name_H-M   'P 1'
#
loop_
_entity.id
_entity.type
_entity.pdbx_description
1 polymer ?
#
loop_
_entity_poly.entity_id
_entity_poly.type
_entity_poly.pdbx_seq_one_letter_code
_entity_poly.pdbx_strand_id
1 'polypeptide(L)'
;MTLMMNTYPVLHWYLIQKPDADQPGPSKRLRTSSSNRKSPWIMPFDGDILKPGYRTVDVLEIELPGHVHKPRRYPRIWQRFRDDIVINHTSGSRVMHAKYVYEGGMRAHVGPREYHWRRVLDHYTAVVALPAHSRRRATHAKLLTGQLADEALRALNNTEFAIHPDWLYCRHIEQHWKPRENEFLHFLKWRTIKSDFAARKLHHLYSPLPPTPYDMPYQCDEDLMARVCRDAVATARWAHAHHEFSIQDCGSCVLGSTTAFLATESGLTRWHMYHATSAHAEPPEGSVWPKAVNEPWYVGAAAAPGTLFVHAPAMPVRHMRKTEDRPAKIGLRAEWMTAARTLAQIGVAGFHFHPTHLDDLVEAITNFPCPDAERESCEEICDHEHWECNLIDDAGWILSQGKVDQVEPEPEREGVRQHLATKHPVAMAALLKDEVFKLHWVHDYQAVCFIKEDTEFSKGPSSFQTSLLRSVWRTASFLVQLAANIFYFLTLYSTSVPVQADTQVEKEKRRKRLYRDYEREKYERLYDPRVLVNKTRFAACDRTRAVYQLQVNSIKKQ
;
A
#
# COMPACT_ATOMS: atom_id res chain seq x y z
N MET A 1 -17.94 -22.71 -4.18
CA MET A 1 -16.50 -22.96 -4.41
C MET A 1 -15.74 -22.01 -3.50
N THR A 2 -15.46 -22.46 -2.28
CA THR A 2 -15.01 -21.63 -1.15
C THR A 2 -13.50 -21.76 -1.04
N LEU A 3 -12.76 -20.96 -1.80
CA LEU A 3 -11.30 -20.91 -1.71
C LEU A 3 -10.93 -20.12 -0.45
N MET A 4 -10.30 -20.78 0.52
CA MET A 4 -9.69 -20.14 1.69
C MET A 4 -8.47 -19.33 1.23
N MET A 5 -8.64 -18.01 1.10
CA MET A 5 -7.71 -17.10 0.42
C MET A 5 -6.82 -16.27 1.36
N ASN A 6 -6.89 -16.47 2.69
CA ASN A 6 -6.21 -15.61 3.67
C ASN A 6 -4.76 -16.02 4.00
N THR A 7 -4.20 -17.08 3.40
CA THR A 7 -2.91 -17.66 3.85
C THR A 7 -1.72 -17.36 2.93
N TYR A 8 -1.88 -16.45 1.96
CA TYR A 8 -0.87 -16.22 0.94
C TYR A 8 -0.43 -14.73 0.86
N PRO A 9 0.79 -14.39 1.32
CA PRO A 9 1.29 -13.03 1.41
C PRO A 9 1.67 -12.39 0.07
N VAL A 10 1.68 -13.16 -1.03
CA VAL A 10 1.99 -12.65 -2.37
C VAL A 10 1.02 -13.23 -3.42
N LEU A 11 -0.08 -13.85 -2.98
CA LEU A 11 -1.11 -14.30 -3.90
C LEU A 11 -2.03 -13.13 -4.18
N HIS A 12 -1.85 -12.60 -5.38
CA HIS A 12 -2.81 -11.67 -5.93
C HIS A 12 -3.79 -12.45 -6.77
N TRP A 13 -5.07 -12.15 -6.60
CA TRP A 13 -6.09 -12.68 -7.46
C TRP A 13 -6.96 -11.55 -8.00
N TYR A 14 -7.37 -11.73 -9.25
CA TYR A 14 -8.08 -10.73 -10.01
C TYR A 14 -9.31 -11.36 -10.63
N LEU A 15 -10.46 -10.70 -10.50
CA LEU A 15 -11.62 -11.01 -11.32
C LEU A 15 -11.73 -9.95 -12.42
N ILE A 16 -11.60 -10.37 -13.66
CA ILE A 16 -11.52 -9.47 -14.82
C ILE A 16 -12.82 -9.59 -15.61
N GLN A 17 -13.58 -8.50 -15.72
CA GLN A 17 -14.77 -8.43 -16.56
C GLN A 17 -14.42 -8.10 -18.01
N LYS A 18 -14.87 -8.90 -18.96
CA LYS A 18 -14.78 -8.66 -20.40
C LYS A 18 -15.61 -7.40 -20.77
N PRO A 19 -15.14 -6.54 -21.69
CA PRO A 19 -15.93 -5.40 -22.14
C PRO A 19 -17.14 -5.90 -22.94
N ASP A 20 -18.30 -5.26 -22.74
CA ASP A 20 -19.51 -5.54 -23.52
C ASP A 20 -19.27 -5.23 -25.01
N ALA A 21 -19.84 -6.06 -25.88
CA ALA A 21 -19.62 -5.99 -27.32
C ALA A 21 -20.13 -4.67 -27.96
N ASP A 22 -21.07 -3.98 -27.31
CA ASP A 22 -21.86 -2.88 -27.89
C ASP A 22 -21.35 -1.46 -27.61
N GLN A 23 -20.13 -1.27 -27.07
CA GLN A 23 -19.53 0.07 -26.93
C GLN A 23 -18.51 0.38 -28.04
N PRO A 24 -18.80 1.28 -28.99
CA PRO A 24 -17.82 1.76 -29.96
C PRO A 24 -16.93 2.86 -29.33
N GLY A 25 -15.63 2.61 -29.26
CA GLY A 25 -14.62 3.60 -28.87
C GLY A 25 -13.26 2.99 -28.49
N PRO A 26 -12.13 3.74 -28.62
CA PRO A 26 -10.77 3.23 -28.42
C PRO A 26 -10.39 2.95 -26.95
N SER A 27 -11.35 2.87 -26.03
CA SER A 27 -11.13 2.69 -24.59
C SER A 27 -12.03 1.58 -24.02
N LYS A 28 -11.86 0.35 -24.49
CA LYS A 28 -12.42 -0.85 -23.82
C LYS A 28 -11.62 -1.15 -22.54
N ARG A 29 -11.83 -0.35 -21.48
CA ARG A 29 -11.21 -0.57 -20.17
C ARG A 29 -11.93 -1.69 -19.43
N LEU A 30 -11.15 -2.64 -18.91
CA LEU A 30 -11.65 -3.76 -18.12
C LEU A 30 -12.06 -3.27 -16.73
N ARG A 31 -13.08 -3.92 -16.14
CA ARG A 31 -13.34 -3.79 -14.70
C ARG A 31 -12.65 -4.93 -14.00
N THR A 32 -11.61 -4.62 -13.24
CA THR A 32 -10.99 -5.56 -12.31
C THR A 32 -11.52 -5.31 -10.91
N SER A 33 -12.20 -6.28 -10.32
CA SER A 33 -12.45 -6.29 -8.88
C SER A 33 -11.41 -7.19 -8.21
N SER A 34 -10.55 -6.59 -7.38
CA SER A 34 -9.71 -7.33 -6.43
C SER A 34 -10.46 -7.42 -5.11
N SER A 35 -10.63 -8.62 -4.52
CA SER A 35 -11.09 -8.69 -3.12
C SER A 35 -9.95 -8.46 -2.12
N ASN A 36 -8.69 -8.49 -2.56
CA ASN A 36 -7.61 -7.98 -1.74
C ASN A 36 -7.57 -6.46 -1.94
N ARG A 37 -8.23 -5.76 -1.01
CA ARG A 37 -8.17 -4.31 -0.77
C ARG A 37 -6.75 -3.80 -0.44
N LYS A 38 -5.71 -4.55 -0.84
CA LYS A 38 -4.33 -4.49 -0.38
C LYS A 38 -3.27 -4.60 -1.48
N SER A 39 -3.64 -4.68 -2.76
CA SER A 39 -2.65 -4.27 -3.77
C SER A 39 -2.40 -2.77 -3.54
N PRO A 40 -1.15 -2.31 -3.35
CA PRO A 40 -0.86 -0.90 -3.06
C PRO A 40 -1.50 0.09 -4.04
N TRP A 41 -1.75 -0.37 -5.28
CA TRP A 41 -2.29 0.40 -6.38
C TRP A 41 -3.81 0.61 -6.31
N ILE A 42 -4.58 -0.45 -6.04
CA ILE A 42 -6.06 -0.43 -5.98
C ILE A 42 -6.55 0.00 -4.59
N MET A 43 -5.91 1.00 -4.00
CA MET A 43 -6.46 1.71 -2.85
C MET A 43 -7.40 2.79 -3.37
N PRO A 44 -8.68 2.84 -2.95
CA PRO A 44 -9.59 3.88 -3.43
C PRO A 44 -9.16 5.27 -2.98
N PHE A 45 -8.32 5.39 -1.96
CA PHE A 45 -7.84 6.65 -1.42
C PHE A 45 -6.33 6.82 -1.62
N ASP A 46 -5.89 8.05 -1.91
CA ASP A 46 -4.52 8.54 -1.74
C ASP A 46 -4.54 9.55 -0.58
N GLY A 47 -4.04 9.16 0.58
CA GLY A 47 -4.29 9.89 1.83
C GLY A 47 -5.79 9.96 2.13
N ASP A 48 -6.32 11.17 2.22
CA ASP A 48 -7.75 11.43 2.51
C ASP A 48 -8.56 11.69 1.22
N ILE A 49 -7.96 11.50 0.05
CA ILE A 49 -8.54 11.84 -1.25
C ILE A 49 -8.98 10.58 -1.98
N LEU A 50 -10.27 10.50 -2.29
CA LEU A 50 -10.82 9.47 -3.15
C LEU A 50 -10.25 9.63 -4.57
N LYS A 51 -9.50 8.64 -5.05
CA LYS A 51 -8.90 8.63 -6.38
C LYS A 51 -10.00 8.61 -7.46
N PRO A 52 -9.96 9.49 -8.47
CA PRO A 52 -10.86 9.41 -9.62
C PRO A 52 -10.59 8.13 -10.42
N GLY A 53 -11.65 7.44 -10.87
CA GLY A 53 -11.50 6.27 -11.76
C GLY A 53 -11.02 4.98 -11.10
N TYR A 54 -11.00 4.87 -9.76
CA TYR A 54 -10.56 3.67 -9.02
C TYR A 54 -11.27 2.35 -9.40
N ARG A 55 -12.39 2.44 -10.13
CA ARG A 55 -13.26 1.31 -10.52
C ARG A 55 -12.92 0.68 -11.88
N THR A 56 -12.07 1.31 -12.69
CA THR A 56 -11.75 0.84 -14.06
C THR A 56 -10.24 0.76 -14.24
N VAL A 57 -9.67 -0.39 -13.90
CA VAL A 57 -8.23 -0.66 -13.96
C VAL A 57 -8.01 -1.86 -14.87
N ASP A 58 -7.00 -1.78 -15.74
CA ASP A 58 -6.58 -2.91 -16.56
C ASP A 58 -5.61 -3.82 -15.77
N VAL A 59 -5.54 -5.11 -16.11
CA VAL A 59 -4.55 -6.03 -15.55
C VAL A 59 -3.14 -5.52 -15.78
N LEU A 60 -2.87 -4.93 -16.96
CA LEU A 60 -1.56 -4.36 -17.29
C LEU A 60 -1.22 -3.09 -16.49
N GLU A 61 -2.22 -2.45 -15.87
CA GLU A 61 -2.01 -1.31 -14.98
C GLU A 61 -1.67 -1.76 -13.55
N ILE A 62 -2.05 -2.99 -13.17
CA ILE A 62 -1.80 -3.57 -11.84
C ILE A 62 -0.52 -4.41 -11.85
N GLU A 63 -0.37 -5.27 -12.84
CA GLU A 63 0.76 -6.18 -13.01
C GLU A 63 1.80 -5.53 -13.91
N LEU A 64 2.86 -5.01 -13.30
CA LEU A 64 3.89 -4.25 -14.00
C LEU A 64 4.93 -5.17 -14.66
N PRO A 65 5.21 -4.99 -15.97
CA PRO A 65 6.25 -5.73 -16.68
C PRO A 65 7.63 -5.57 -16.02
N GLY A 66 8.40 -6.67 -15.95
CA GLY A 66 9.78 -6.69 -15.48
C GLY A 66 10.73 -5.81 -16.31
N HIS A 67 10.40 -5.59 -17.58
CA HIS A 67 11.17 -4.72 -18.47
C HIS A 67 10.83 -3.24 -18.27
N VAL A 68 11.80 -2.36 -18.53
CA VAL A 68 11.58 -0.92 -18.57
C VAL A 68 10.76 -0.58 -19.82
N HIS A 69 9.72 0.22 -19.64
CA HIS A 69 8.88 0.69 -20.73
C HIS A 69 8.28 2.06 -20.39
N LYS A 70 7.84 2.80 -21.42
CA LYS A 70 7.14 4.08 -21.24
C LYS A 70 5.72 3.85 -20.68
N PRO A 71 5.13 4.82 -19.96
CA PRO A 71 3.76 4.73 -19.48
C PRO A 71 2.78 4.35 -20.59
N ARG A 72 1.88 3.41 -20.30
CA ARG A 72 0.85 2.87 -21.24
C ARG A 72 1.39 2.27 -22.54
N ARG A 73 2.70 2.08 -22.66
CA ARG A 73 3.35 1.38 -23.79
C ARG A 73 3.89 0.04 -23.32
N TYR A 74 3.03 -0.96 -23.26
CA TYR A 74 3.39 -2.29 -22.75
C TYR A 74 4.16 -3.13 -23.76
N PRO A 75 5.08 -4.01 -23.31
CA PRO A 75 5.75 -4.98 -24.18
C PRO A 75 4.75 -5.91 -24.87
N ARG A 76 5.05 -6.35 -26.11
CA ARG A 76 4.16 -7.23 -26.90
C ARG A 76 3.79 -8.53 -26.18
N ILE A 77 4.71 -9.11 -25.40
CA ILE A 77 4.46 -10.34 -24.62
C ILE A 77 3.35 -10.11 -23.59
N TRP A 78 3.34 -8.97 -22.92
CA TRP A 78 2.33 -8.60 -21.93
C TRP A 78 0.99 -8.26 -22.56
N GLN A 79 0.99 -7.62 -23.74
CA GLN A 79 -0.23 -7.41 -24.52
C GLN A 79 -0.88 -8.73 -24.91
N ARG A 80 -0.10 -9.69 -25.44
CA ARG A 80 -0.59 -11.04 -25.75
C ARG A 80 -1.13 -11.75 -24.52
N PHE A 81 -0.43 -11.67 -23.38
CA PHE A 81 -0.91 -12.25 -22.13
C PHE A 81 -2.26 -11.68 -21.68
N ARG A 82 -2.46 -10.36 -21.79
CA ARG A 82 -3.76 -9.73 -21.53
C ARG A 82 -4.83 -10.28 -22.48
N ASP A 83 -4.54 -10.38 -23.76
CA ASP A 83 -5.48 -10.90 -24.76
C ASP A 83 -5.82 -12.38 -24.51
N ASP A 84 -4.83 -13.16 -24.06
CA ASP A 84 -5.00 -14.57 -23.69
C ASP A 84 -5.97 -14.74 -22.52
N ILE A 85 -5.87 -13.90 -21.49
CA ILE A 85 -6.75 -13.93 -20.31
C ILE A 85 -8.16 -13.43 -20.61
N VAL A 86 -8.28 -12.37 -21.42
CA VAL A 86 -9.53 -11.63 -21.62
C VAL A 86 -10.35 -12.19 -22.78
N ILE A 87 -9.68 -12.59 -23.86
CA ILE A 87 -10.31 -12.90 -25.14
C ILE A 87 -10.16 -14.38 -25.48
N ASN A 88 -8.92 -14.85 -25.59
CA ASN A 88 -8.62 -16.06 -26.36
C ASN A 88 -8.82 -17.35 -25.58
N HIS A 89 -8.28 -17.44 -24.36
CA HIS A 89 -8.20 -18.71 -23.62
C HIS A 89 -9.15 -18.74 -22.42
N THR A 90 -9.86 -19.86 -22.26
CA THR A 90 -10.74 -20.12 -21.10
C THR A 90 -9.95 -20.52 -19.86
N SER A 91 -8.75 -21.07 -20.02
CA SER A 91 -7.84 -21.36 -18.92
C SER A 91 -6.40 -21.45 -19.43
N GLY A 92 -5.44 -21.28 -18.52
CA GLY A 92 -4.03 -21.40 -18.87
C GLY A 92 -3.12 -21.10 -17.69
N SER A 93 -1.82 -21.28 -17.94
CA SER A 93 -0.76 -20.86 -17.03
C SER A 93 0.40 -20.29 -17.83
N ARG A 94 1.07 -19.28 -17.28
CA ARG A 94 2.24 -18.65 -17.88
C ARG A 94 3.17 -18.11 -16.81
N VAL A 95 4.46 -18.28 -17.02
CA VAL A 95 5.50 -17.65 -16.19
C VAL A 95 6.04 -16.44 -16.92
N MET A 96 6.08 -15.29 -16.26
CA MET A 96 6.61 -14.03 -16.82
C MET A 96 7.42 -13.28 -15.79
N HIS A 97 8.35 -12.43 -16.24
CA HIS A 97 9.09 -11.55 -15.36
C HIS A 97 8.27 -10.29 -15.06
N ALA A 98 7.95 -10.08 -13.79
CA ALA A 98 7.14 -8.97 -13.29
C ALA A 98 7.91 -8.19 -12.22
N LYS A 99 7.50 -6.94 -12.00
CA LYS A 99 7.98 -6.12 -10.87
C LYS A 99 7.13 -6.42 -9.64
N TYR A 100 7.77 -6.89 -8.58
CA TYR A 100 7.16 -7.03 -7.26
C TYR A 100 7.36 -5.74 -6.50
N VAL A 101 6.31 -4.93 -6.44
CA VAL A 101 6.37 -3.61 -5.82
C VAL A 101 5.87 -3.69 -4.37
N TYR A 102 6.63 -3.14 -3.45
CA TYR A 102 6.30 -3.10 -2.02
C TYR A 102 6.64 -1.73 -1.42
N GLU A 103 6.32 -1.55 -0.13
CA GLU A 103 6.56 -0.29 0.61
C GLU A 103 5.98 0.94 -0.11
N GLY A 104 4.71 0.86 -0.51
CA GLY A 104 4.01 2.00 -1.15
C GLY A 104 4.57 2.42 -2.51
N GLY A 105 5.35 1.56 -3.18
CA GLY A 105 5.96 1.87 -4.46
C GLY A 105 7.34 2.50 -4.39
N MET A 106 7.98 2.47 -3.22
CA MET A 106 9.34 2.98 -3.02
C MET A 106 10.41 1.93 -3.30
N ARG A 107 10.04 0.64 -3.27
CA ARG A 107 10.93 -0.48 -3.58
C ARG A 107 10.26 -1.47 -4.52
N ALA A 108 11.08 -2.12 -5.32
CA ALA A 108 10.65 -3.14 -6.24
C ALA A 108 11.82 -4.06 -6.60
N HIS A 109 11.52 -5.35 -6.72
CA HIS A 109 12.45 -6.31 -7.31
C HIS A 109 11.82 -6.93 -8.55
N VAL A 110 12.64 -7.26 -9.55
CA VAL A 110 12.19 -7.99 -10.74
C VAL A 110 12.45 -9.48 -10.56
N GLY A 111 11.41 -10.29 -10.78
CA GLY A 111 11.55 -11.74 -10.68
C GLY A 111 10.51 -12.50 -11.51
N PRO A 112 10.67 -13.81 -11.66
CA PRO A 112 9.68 -14.66 -12.30
C PRO A 112 8.42 -14.75 -11.45
N ARG A 113 7.26 -14.64 -12.10
CA ARG A 113 5.93 -14.73 -11.51
C ARG A 113 5.06 -15.68 -12.34
N GLU A 114 4.36 -16.55 -11.66
CA GLU A 114 3.49 -17.57 -12.26
C GLU A 114 2.05 -17.08 -12.24
N TYR A 115 1.45 -16.99 -13.41
CA TYR A 115 0.07 -16.60 -13.59
C TYR A 115 -0.73 -17.83 -13.98
N HIS A 116 -1.80 -18.12 -13.24
CA HIS A 116 -2.76 -19.17 -13.56
C HIS A 116 -4.12 -18.52 -13.73
N TRP A 117 -4.83 -18.82 -14.80
CA TRP A 117 -6.15 -18.25 -15.01
C TRP A 117 -7.18 -19.28 -15.45
N ARG A 118 -8.42 -19.02 -15.08
CA ARG A 118 -9.58 -19.80 -15.49
C ARG A 118 -10.81 -18.90 -15.58
N ARG A 119 -11.59 -19.09 -16.63
CA ARG A 119 -12.89 -18.45 -16.84
C ARG A 119 -13.89 -19.05 -15.86
N VAL A 120 -14.50 -18.19 -15.07
CA VAL A 120 -15.50 -18.56 -14.05
C VAL A 120 -16.92 -18.35 -14.59
N LEU A 121 -17.11 -17.28 -15.38
CA LEU A 121 -18.35 -16.96 -16.09
C LEU A 121 -17.97 -16.46 -17.50
N ASP A 122 -18.93 -16.40 -18.44
CA ASP A 122 -18.66 -15.99 -19.83
C ASP A 122 -17.97 -14.62 -19.95
N HIS A 123 -18.22 -13.74 -18.99
CA HIS A 123 -17.64 -12.40 -18.92
C HIS A 123 -16.54 -12.25 -17.87
N TYR A 124 -16.24 -13.28 -17.06
CA TYR A 124 -15.28 -13.16 -15.96
C TYR A 124 -14.17 -14.21 -16.00
N THR A 125 -12.93 -13.74 -16.00
CA THR A 125 -11.74 -14.58 -15.83
C THR A 125 -11.13 -14.33 -14.46
N ALA A 126 -10.93 -15.40 -13.70
CA ALA A 126 -10.15 -15.37 -12.46
C ALA A 126 -8.68 -15.63 -12.77
N VAL A 127 -7.79 -14.77 -12.30
CA VAL A 127 -6.34 -14.91 -12.43
C VAL A 127 -5.74 -14.99 -11.04
N VAL A 128 -4.78 -15.90 -10.85
CA VAL A 128 -3.99 -16.08 -9.64
C VAL A 128 -2.53 -15.87 -10.01
N ALA A 129 -1.86 -14.95 -9.32
CA ALA A 129 -0.46 -14.61 -9.55
C ALA A 129 0.38 -15.01 -8.32
N LEU A 130 1.29 -15.96 -8.51
CA LEU A 130 2.14 -16.56 -7.48
C LEU A 130 3.61 -16.22 -7.74
N PRO A 131 4.41 -15.91 -6.72
CA PRO A 131 5.84 -15.81 -6.91
C PRO A 131 6.47 -17.20 -7.09
N ALA A 132 7.44 -17.30 -7.99
CA ALA A 132 8.05 -18.58 -8.36
C ALA A 132 8.73 -19.32 -7.18
N HIS A 133 9.18 -18.59 -6.16
CA HIS A 133 9.80 -19.16 -4.96
C HIS A 133 8.79 -19.76 -3.97
N SER A 134 7.48 -19.50 -4.11
CA SER A 134 6.44 -19.93 -3.16
C SER A 134 5.86 -21.33 -3.40
N ARG A 135 6.49 -22.16 -4.24
CA ARG A 135 5.94 -23.47 -4.67
C ARG A 135 5.74 -24.49 -3.54
N ARG A 136 6.41 -24.32 -2.39
CA ARG A 136 6.34 -25.27 -1.27
C ARG A 136 6.12 -24.51 0.04
N ARG A 137 4.96 -24.72 0.65
CA ARG A 137 4.70 -24.35 2.05
C ARG A 137 4.36 -25.57 2.87
N ALA A 138 4.59 -25.49 4.17
CA ALA A 138 4.15 -26.47 5.14
C ALA A 138 2.61 -26.51 5.19
N THR A 139 1.99 -27.20 4.22
CA THR A 139 0.57 -27.52 4.25
C THR A 139 0.36 -28.64 5.24
N HIS A 140 0.33 -28.31 6.52
CA HIS A 140 -0.29 -29.17 7.49
C HIS A 140 -1.75 -28.72 7.60
N ALA A 141 -2.63 -29.23 6.75
CA ALA A 141 -4.06 -29.13 7.01
C ALA A 141 -4.39 -30.14 8.11
N LYS A 142 -4.34 -29.72 9.37
CA LYS A 142 -5.05 -30.43 10.45
C LYS A 142 -6.01 -29.46 11.12
N LEU A 143 -7.12 -29.99 11.62
CA LEU A 143 -8.12 -29.25 12.36
C LEU A 143 -7.51 -28.52 13.58
N LEU A 144 -8.15 -27.42 13.98
CA LEU A 144 -7.92 -26.80 15.27
C LEU A 144 -8.50 -27.69 16.37
N THR A 145 -7.67 -28.47 17.07
CA THR A 145 -8.11 -29.31 18.20
C THR A 145 -8.03 -28.52 19.52
N GLY A 146 -8.79 -28.95 20.53
CA GLY A 146 -8.70 -28.37 21.88
C GLY A 146 -7.30 -28.50 22.49
N GLN A 147 -6.61 -29.62 22.24
CA GLN A 147 -5.22 -29.83 22.66
C GLN A 147 -4.26 -28.83 22.01
N LEU A 148 -4.35 -28.64 20.69
CA LEU A 148 -3.51 -27.67 19.98
C LEU A 148 -3.77 -26.23 20.46
N ALA A 149 -5.03 -25.91 20.77
CA ALA A 149 -5.39 -24.61 21.33
C ALA A 149 -4.79 -24.40 22.73
N ASP A 150 -4.76 -25.44 23.57
CA ASP A 150 -4.18 -25.39 24.90
C ASP A 150 -2.66 -25.26 24.86
N GLU A 151 -1.99 -26.05 24.01
CA GLU A 151 -0.54 -25.92 23.77
C GLU A 151 -0.16 -24.52 23.26
N ALA A 152 -0.92 -23.99 22.30
CA ALA A 152 -0.70 -22.65 21.77
C ALA A 152 -0.95 -21.57 22.83
N LEU A 153 -1.97 -21.72 23.68
CA LEU A 153 -2.23 -20.80 24.77
C LEU A 153 -1.06 -20.75 25.75
N ARG A 154 -0.52 -21.92 26.14
CA ARG A 154 0.67 -22.00 27.00
C ARG A 154 1.90 -21.37 26.34
N ALA A 155 2.10 -21.63 25.05
CA ALA A 155 3.21 -21.09 24.27
C ALA A 155 3.16 -19.57 24.04
N LEU A 156 1.97 -18.96 24.13
CA LEU A 156 1.78 -17.51 23.98
C LEU A 156 1.72 -16.78 25.32
N ASN A 157 1.44 -17.52 26.41
CA ASN A 157 1.33 -16.94 27.73
C ASN A 157 2.65 -16.34 28.18
N ASN A 158 2.62 -15.11 28.72
CA ASN A 158 3.80 -14.36 29.13
C ASN A 158 4.86 -14.22 28.02
N THR A 159 4.44 -14.04 26.76
CA THR A 159 5.36 -13.74 25.66
C THR A 159 4.90 -12.49 24.93
N GLU A 160 5.85 -11.72 24.38
CA GLU A 160 5.53 -10.62 23.48
C GLU A 160 5.25 -11.14 22.07
N PHE A 161 4.01 -10.95 21.62
CA PHE A 161 3.59 -11.35 20.28
C PHE A 161 2.51 -10.42 19.74
N ALA A 162 2.39 -10.39 18.42
CA ALA A 162 1.23 -9.84 17.73
C ALA A 162 0.76 -10.80 16.66
N ILE A 163 -0.50 -10.64 16.30
CA ILE A 163 -1.10 -11.32 15.17
C ILE A 163 -1.42 -10.31 14.08
N HIS A 164 -1.48 -10.78 12.84
CA HIS A 164 -1.75 -9.90 11.71
C HIS A 164 -3.11 -9.17 11.90
N PRO A 165 -3.14 -7.83 12.01
CA PRO A 165 -4.33 -7.10 12.49
C PRO A 165 -5.53 -7.11 11.52
N ASP A 166 -5.24 -7.26 10.22
CA ASP A 166 -6.26 -7.28 9.16
C ASP A 166 -6.73 -8.69 8.79
N TRP A 167 -6.13 -9.75 9.34
CA TRP A 167 -6.52 -11.12 8.99
C TRP A 167 -7.71 -11.55 9.85
N LEU A 168 -8.60 -12.33 9.25
CA LEU A 168 -9.76 -12.85 9.94
C LEU A 168 -9.42 -14.22 10.53
N TYR A 169 -8.95 -14.22 11.78
CA TYR A 169 -8.71 -15.44 12.56
C TYR A 169 -10.03 -15.95 13.15
N CYS A 170 -10.49 -15.26 14.18
CA CYS A 170 -11.83 -15.35 14.74
C CYS A 170 -12.27 -13.93 15.10
N ARG A 171 -13.54 -13.60 14.85
CA ARG A 171 -14.08 -12.28 15.15
C ARG A 171 -15.46 -12.37 15.78
N HIS A 172 -15.66 -11.67 16.89
CA HIS A 172 -16.98 -11.45 17.47
C HIS A 172 -17.71 -10.30 16.73
N ILE A 173 -18.99 -10.47 16.39
CA ILE A 173 -19.77 -9.46 15.64
C ILE A 173 -19.97 -8.19 16.48
N GLU A 174 -20.30 -8.36 17.76
CA GLU A 174 -20.73 -7.26 18.62
C GLU A 174 -19.58 -6.60 19.42
N GLN A 175 -18.44 -7.27 19.55
CA GLN A 175 -17.33 -6.80 20.37
C GLN A 175 -16.13 -6.45 19.49
N HIS A 176 -15.76 -5.18 19.44
CA HIS A 176 -14.49 -4.75 18.88
C HIS A 176 -13.44 -4.77 19.98
N TRP A 177 -12.91 -5.97 20.26
CA TRP A 177 -11.75 -6.14 21.12
C TRP A 177 -10.57 -5.34 20.55
N LYS A 178 -9.94 -4.54 21.40
CA LYS A 178 -8.65 -3.92 21.13
C LYS A 178 -7.78 -4.15 22.37
N PRO A 179 -6.56 -4.71 22.23
CA PRO A 179 -5.87 -5.16 21.00
C PRO A 179 -6.39 -6.50 20.42
N ARG A 180 -5.97 -6.86 19.20
CA ARG A 180 -6.46 -8.04 18.45
C ARG A 180 -6.04 -9.37 19.08
N GLU A 181 -4.91 -9.36 19.77
CA GLU A 181 -4.29 -10.47 20.47
C GLU A 181 -5.21 -11.00 21.57
N ASN A 182 -5.93 -10.11 22.26
CA ASN A 182 -6.89 -10.48 23.30
C ASN A 182 -8.10 -11.24 22.73
N GLU A 183 -8.58 -10.83 21.55
CA GLU A 183 -9.64 -11.53 20.83
C GLU A 183 -9.18 -12.95 20.48
N PHE A 184 -7.97 -13.08 19.96
CA PHE A 184 -7.39 -14.37 19.61
C PHE A 184 -7.21 -15.29 20.82
N LEU A 185 -6.65 -14.79 21.92
CA LEU A 185 -6.50 -15.56 23.17
C LEU A 185 -7.85 -15.98 23.76
N HIS A 186 -8.88 -15.13 23.66
CA HIS A 186 -10.24 -15.47 24.07
C HIS A 186 -10.75 -16.70 23.30
N PHE A 187 -10.62 -16.70 21.97
CA PHE A 187 -11.05 -17.83 21.15
C PHE A 187 -10.23 -19.10 21.39
N LEU A 188 -8.93 -19.00 21.69
CA LEU A 188 -8.13 -20.16 22.12
C LEU A 188 -8.64 -20.76 23.43
N LYS A 189 -8.82 -19.93 24.47
CA LYS A 189 -9.39 -20.36 25.76
C LYS A 189 -10.76 -20.99 25.60
N TRP A 190 -11.55 -20.48 24.66
CA TRP A 190 -12.86 -21.05 24.42
C TRP A 190 -12.80 -22.42 23.74
N ARG A 191 -11.85 -22.60 22.80
CA ARG A 191 -11.62 -23.86 22.09
C ARG A 191 -11.06 -24.96 23.00
N THR A 192 -10.33 -24.62 24.05
CA THR A 192 -9.89 -25.60 25.07
C THR A 192 -11.07 -26.13 25.88
N ILE A 193 -12.06 -25.28 26.19
CA ILE A 193 -13.26 -25.65 26.96
C ILE A 193 -14.28 -26.38 26.08
N LYS A 194 -14.44 -25.97 24.81
CA LYS A 194 -15.40 -26.55 23.86
C LYS A 194 -14.70 -27.04 22.59
N SER A 195 -14.30 -28.31 22.58
CA SER A 195 -13.57 -28.95 21.48
C SER A 195 -14.39 -29.08 20.18
N ASP A 196 -15.70 -29.34 20.30
CA ASP A 196 -16.55 -29.78 19.18
C ASP A 196 -17.23 -28.62 18.44
N PHE A 197 -16.74 -27.41 18.68
CA PHE A 197 -17.42 -26.24 18.19
C PHE A 197 -17.18 -26.05 16.68
N ALA A 198 -18.15 -26.40 15.82
CA ALA A 198 -18.06 -26.07 14.40
C ALA A 198 -18.23 -24.56 14.21
N ALA A 199 -17.16 -23.82 13.89
CA ALA A 199 -17.23 -22.41 13.52
C ALA A 199 -18.16 -22.20 12.32
N ARG A 200 -19.45 -22.07 12.59
CA ARG A 200 -20.46 -21.81 11.57
C ARG A 200 -20.16 -20.45 10.97
N LYS A 201 -19.97 -20.45 9.65
CA LYS A 201 -19.84 -19.24 8.85
C LYS A 201 -21.14 -18.45 9.00
N LEU A 202 -21.04 -17.19 9.38
CA LEU A 202 -22.17 -16.28 9.34
C LEU A 202 -22.73 -16.17 7.93
N HIS A 203 -24.04 -16.36 7.80
CA HIS A 203 -24.82 -16.05 6.61
C HIS A 203 -24.98 -14.53 6.38
N HIS A 204 -24.49 -13.69 7.31
CA HIS A 204 -24.85 -12.27 7.38
C HIS A 204 -23.80 -11.28 6.89
N LEU A 205 -22.70 -11.71 6.25
CA LEU A 205 -21.66 -10.79 5.76
C LEU A 205 -22.17 -9.69 4.79
N TYR A 206 -23.37 -9.90 4.22
CA TYR A 206 -24.04 -8.96 3.31
C TYR A 206 -25.51 -8.73 3.69
N SER A 207 -25.93 -9.15 4.89
CA SER A 207 -27.29 -8.93 5.36
C SER A 207 -27.37 -7.60 6.12
N PRO A 208 -28.30 -6.71 5.79
CA PRO A 208 -28.58 -5.51 6.59
C PRO A 208 -29.28 -5.84 7.92
N LEU A 209 -29.65 -7.11 8.15
CA LEU A 209 -30.29 -7.56 9.39
C LEU A 209 -29.23 -7.97 10.43
N PRO A 210 -29.32 -7.46 11.68
CA PRO A 210 -28.44 -7.91 12.77
C PRO A 210 -28.68 -9.39 13.07
N PRO A 211 -27.65 -10.12 13.56
CA PRO A 211 -27.81 -11.50 14.00
C PRO A 211 -28.84 -11.59 15.12
N THR A 212 -29.62 -12.65 15.16
CA THR A 212 -30.50 -12.90 16.31
C THR A 212 -29.66 -13.37 17.51
N PRO A 213 -30.14 -13.22 18.77
CA PRO A 213 -29.43 -13.74 19.95
C PRO A 213 -29.17 -15.26 19.92
N TYR A 214 -29.86 -16.00 19.05
CA TYR A 214 -29.69 -17.43 18.83
C TYR A 214 -28.67 -17.76 17.74
N ASP A 215 -28.31 -16.79 16.89
CA ASP A 215 -27.26 -16.92 15.90
C ASP A 215 -25.92 -16.70 16.59
N MET A 216 -25.07 -17.73 16.60
CA MET A 216 -23.75 -17.63 17.22
C MET A 216 -22.94 -16.51 16.56
N PRO A 217 -22.60 -15.44 17.30
CA PRO A 217 -22.29 -14.14 16.70
C PRO A 217 -20.81 -14.01 16.34
N TYR A 218 -20.20 -15.03 15.76
CA TYR A 218 -18.77 -14.97 15.43
C TYR A 218 -18.43 -15.70 14.15
N GLN A 219 -17.34 -15.24 13.54
CA GLN A 219 -16.80 -15.76 12.30
C GLN A 219 -15.37 -16.22 12.53
N CYS A 220 -15.05 -17.47 12.22
CA CYS A 220 -13.69 -17.98 12.29
C CYS A 220 -13.22 -18.63 11.00
N ASP A 221 -11.94 -18.46 10.72
CA ASP A 221 -11.15 -19.27 9.79
C ASP A 221 -10.35 -20.28 10.61
N GLU A 222 -10.92 -21.49 10.82
CA GLU A 222 -10.31 -22.52 11.67
C GLU A 222 -8.96 -23.00 11.14
N ASP A 223 -8.76 -23.01 9.82
CA ASP A 223 -7.51 -23.44 9.20
C ASP A 223 -6.40 -22.42 9.46
N LEU A 224 -6.72 -21.13 9.35
CA LEU A 224 -5.78 -20.06 9.67
C LEU A 224 -5.46 -20.04 11.18
N MET A 225 -6.46 -20.18 12.03
CA MET A 225 -6.28 -20.34 13.48
C MET A 225 -5.35 -21.51 13.81
N ALA A 226 -5.59 -22.69 13.23
CA ALA A 226 -4.76 -23.88 13.47
C ALA A 226 -3.31 -23.69 13.03
N ARG A 227 -3.06 -22.93 11.96
CA ARG A 227 -1.70 -22.59 11.50
C ARG A 227 -0.98 -21.70 12.50
N VAL A 228 -1.63 -20.63 12.96
CA VAL A 228 -1.04 -19.75 14.00
C VAL A 228 -0.74 -20.51 15.27
N CYS A 229 -1.65 -21.39 15.71
CA CYS A 229 -1.40 -22.23 16.90
C CYS A 229 -0.14 -23.09 16.75
N ARG A 230 0.08 -23.68 15.58
CA ARG A 230 1.29 -24.49 15.35
C ARG A 230 2.54 -23.65 15.28
N ASP A 231 2.47 -22.49 14.64
CA ASP A 231 3.59 -21.56 14.61
C ASP A 231 3.94 -21.09 16.03
N ALA A 232 2.94 -20.83 16.87
CA ALA A 232 3.13 -20.48 18.27
C ALA A 232 3.83 -21.59 19.07
N VAL A 233 3.38 -22.85 18.90
CA VAL A 233 4.01 -24.02 19.54
C VAL A 233 5.43 -24.26 19.00
N ALA A 234 5.63 -24.16 17.69
CA ALA A 234 6.94 -24.37 17.05
C ALA A 234 7.96 -23.32 17.50
N THR A 235 7.52 -22.09 17.70
CA THR A 235 8.38 -20.96 18.13
C THR A 235 8.39 -20.77 19.65
N ALA A 236 7.71 -21.62 20.43
CA ALA A 236 7.59 -21.51 21.89
C ALA A 236 8.96 -21.55 22.58
N ARG A 237 9.83 -22.48 22.16
CA ARG A 237 11.18 -22.59 22.74
C ARG A 237 11.99 -21.31 22.57
N TRP A 238 11.94 -20.69 21.39
CA TRP A 238 12.62 -19.42 21.14
C TRP A 238 12.03 -18.30 22.00
N ALA A 239 10.70 -18.23 22.10
CA ALA A 239 10.00 -17.21 22.88
C ALA A 239 10.24 -17.31 24.40
N HIS A 240 10.35 -18.53 24.93
CA HIS A 240 10.57 -18.73 26.37
C HIS A 240 12.04 -18.78 26.77
N ALA A 241 12.94 -19.25 25.90
CA ALA A 241 14.38 -19.32 26.20
C ALA A 241 14.99 -17.95 26.53
N HIS A 242 14.40 -16.88 26.01
CA HIS A 242 14.85 -15.51 26.26
C HIS A 242 14.00 -14.78 27.30
N HIS A 243 13.00 -15.45 27.91
CA HIS A 243 12.18 -14.86 28.98
C HIS A 243 12.92 -14.81 30.33
N GLU A 244 13.87 -15.70 30.59
CA GLU A 244 14.79 -15.58 31.73
C GLU A 244 15.82 -14.43 31.54
N PHE A 245 15.88 -13.85 30.33
CA PHE A 245 16.87 -12.86 29.90
C PHE A 245 16.26 -11.59 29.31
N SER A 246 14.95 -11.33 29.48
CA SER A 246 14.25 -10.22 28.79
C SER A 246 14.65 -8.82 29.26
N ILE A 247 15.55 -8.75 30.26
CA ILE A 247 16.25 -7.54 30.70
C ILE A 247 17.73 -7.92 30.91
N GLN A 248 18.37 -8.52 29.92
CA GLN A 248 19.80 -8.77 30.00
C GLN A 248 20.53 -7.55 29.45
N ASP A 249 21.23 -6.84 30.33
CA ASP A 249 22.26 -5.88 29.95
C ASP A 249 23.28 -6.62 29.07
N CYS A 250 23.17 -6.40 27.76
CA CYS A 250 23.99 -7.10 26.80
C CYS A 250 25.32 -6.36 26.65
N GLY A 251 26.27 -6.64 27.56
CA GLY A 251 27.61 -6.05 27.52
C GLY A 251 28.44 -6.41 26.28
N SER A 252 28.01 -7.41 25.50
CA SER A 252 28.66 -7.85 24.25
C SER A 252 27.86 -7.53 22.97
N CYS A 253 26.75 -6.79 23.07
CA CYS A 253 25.94 -6.44 21.90
C CYS A 253 26.63 -5.36 21.06
N VAL A 254 27.26 -5.77 19.97
CA VAL A 254 27.96 -4.87 19.02
C VAL A 254 26.99 -3.87 18.35
N LEU A 255 25.73 -4.28 18.16
CA LEU A 255 24.67 -3.42 17.59
C LEU A 255 23.88 -2.64 18.67
N GLY A 256 24.40 -2.57 19.89
CA GLY A 256 23.75 -1.92 21.04
C GLY A 256 22.36 -2.47 21.35
N SER A 257 21.43 -1.58 21.73
CA SER A 257 20.08 -1.97 22.12
C SER A 257 19.22 -2.29 20.89
N THR A 258 18.65 -3.49 20.84
CA THR A 258 17.97 -4.02 19.66
C THR A 258 16.71 -4.81 19.99
N THR A 259 15.76 -4.87 19.06
CA THR A 259 14.59 -5.75 19.15
C THR A 259 14.77 -6.93 18.19
N ALA A 260 15.08 -8.12 18.71
CA ALA A 260 15.04 -9.32 17.90
C ALA A 260 13.61 -9.75 17.63
N PHE A 261 13.34 -10.25 16.43
CA PHE A 261 12.00 -10.69 16.04
C PHE A 261 12.02 -12.01 15.27
N LEU A 262 10.88 -12.69 15.32
CA LEU A 262 10.56 -13.83 14.48
C LEU A 262 9.12 -13.68 13.97
N ALA A 263 8.96 -13.54 12.66
CA ALA A 263 7.67 -13.46 11.99
C ALA A 263 7.42 -14.69 11.13
N THR A 264 6.26 -15.32 11.30
CA THR A 264 5.88 -16.53 10.58
C THR A 264 4.91 -16.24 9.43
N GLU A 265 4.76 -17.20 8.52
CA GLU A 265 3.85 -17.07 7.38
C GLU A 265 2.36 -17.00 7.76
N SER A 266 1.98 -17.47 8.96
CA SER A 266 0.60 -17.42 9.44
C SER A 266 0.20 -16.08 10.07
N GLY A 267 1.11 -15.11 10.07
CA GLY A 267 0.87 -13.76 10.58
C GLY A 267 1.15 -13.60 12.07
N LEU A 268 1.81 -14.56 12.72
CA LEU A 268 2.35 -14.42 14.07
C LEU A 268 3.72 -13.72 14.00
N THR A 269 3.90 -12.66 14.77
CA THR A 269 5.22 -12.08 15.04
C THR A 269 5.49 -12.12 16.53
N ARG A 270 6.73 -12.45 16.91
CA ARG A 270 7.22 -12.46 18.30
C ARG A 270 8.47 -11.63 18.42
N TRP A 271 8.69 -11.04 19.59
CA TRP A 271 9.83 -10.15 19.84
C TRP A 271 10.54 -10.44 21.16
N HIS A 272 11.81 -10.04 21.18
CA HIS A 272 12.63 -9.91 22.38
C HIS A 272 13.42 -8.62 22.30
N MET A 273 13.42 -7.87 23.39
CA MET A 273 14.20 -6.64 23.51
C MET A 273 15.52 -6.95 24.23
N TYR A 274 16.60 -6.45 23.66
CA TYR A 274 17.93 -6.48 24.27
C TYR A 274 18.33 -5.04 24.55
N HIS A 275 18.67 -4.76 25.81
CA HIS A 275 19.16 -3.46 26.21
C HIS A 275 20.69 -3.56 26.36
N ALA A 276 21.41 -2.67 25.69
CA ALA A 276 22.83 -2.49 25.89
C ALA A 276 23.08 -1.20 26.68
N THR A 277 24.18 -1.15 27.42
CA THR A 277 24.67 0.07 28.08
C THR A 277 25.29 1.03 27.05
N SER A 278 24.53 1.35 26.00
CA SER A 278 24.95 2.26 24.94
C SER A 278 24.21 3.58 25.06
N ALA A 279 24.81 4.68 24.63
CA ALA A 279 24.18 6.01 24.63
C ALA A 279 23.06 6.16 23.58
N HIS A 280 22.72 5.08 22.88
CA HIS A 280 21.76 5.06 21.77
C HIS A 280 20.32 4.85 22.28
N ALA A 281 19.35 5.22 21.45
CA ALA A 281 17.93 5.15 21.79
C ALA A 281 17.47 3.74 22.23
N GLU A 282 16.57 3.69 23.20
CA GLU A 282 15.99 2.42 23.68
C GLU A 282 15.03 1.80 22.64
N PRO A 283 15.07 0.47 22.45
CA PRO A 283 14.21 -0.23 21.51
C PRO A 283 12.74 -0.05 21.87
N PRO A 284 11.88 0.26 20.88
CA PRO A 284 10.45 0.35 21.10
C PRO A 284 9.84 -1.04 21.23
N GLU A 285 8.61 -1.07 21.74
CA GLU A 285 7.82 -2.30 21.79
C GLU A 285 7.69 -2.96 20.40
N GLY A 286 7.79 -4.29 20.36
CA GLY A 286 7.65 -5.05 19.13
C GLY A 286 6.30 -4.85 18.43
N SER A 287 5.25 -4.51 19.19
CA SER A 287 3.88 -4.25 18.73
C SER A 287 3.79 -3.17 17.62
N VAL A 288 4.86 -2.38 17.42
CA VAL A 288 5.03 -1.42 16.33
C VAL A 288 5.08 -2.07 14.92
N TRP A 289 5.45 -3.36 14.83
CA TRP A 289 5.55 -4.11 13.55
C TRP A 289 4.59 -5.33 13.46
N PRO A 290 3.26 -5.16 13.59
CA PRO A 290 2.34 -6.27 13.76
C PRO A 290 1.95 -6.96 12.44
N LYS A 291 2.40 -6.47 11.27
CA LYS A 291 1.86 -6.92 9.99
C LYS A 291 2.58 -8.15 9.42
N ALA A 292 3.53 -8.73 10.15
CA ALA A 292 4.25 -9.95 9.79
C ALA A 292 4.64 -10.00 8.31
N VAL A 293 4.01 -10.89 7.54
CA VAL A 293 4.27 -11.11 6.11
C VAL A 293 4.03 -9.90 5.19
N ASN A 294 3.24 -8.92 5.63
CA ASN A 294 2.98 -7.69 4.88
C ASN A 294 3.98 -6.58 5.23
N GLU A 295 4.96 -6.85 6.10
CA GLU A 295 6.00 -5.89 6.41
C GLU A 295 7.02 -5.78 5.28
N PRO A 296 7.52 -4.57 4.95
CA PRO A 296 8.49 -4.38 3.85
C PRO A 296 9.75 -5.23 4.00
N TRP A 297 10.28 -5.34 5.23
CA TRP A 297 11.44 -6.16 5.55
C TRP A 297 11.17 -7.65 5.36
N TYR A 298 9.93 -8.11 5.59
CA TYR A 298 9.55 -9.50 5.38
C TYR A 298 9.54 -9.82 3.88
N VAL A 299 8.89 -8.95 3.09
CA VAL A 299 8.80 -9.11 1.63
C VAL A 299 10.19 -9.07 0.99
N GLY A 300 11.06 -8.16 1.44
CA GLY A 300 12.44 -8.06 0.98
C GLY A 300 13.26 -9.31 1.30
N ALA A 301 13.25 -9.76 2.57
CA ALA A 301 13.95 -10.97 2.97
C ALA A 301 13.44 -12.22 2.23
N ALA A 302 12.12 -12.37 2.09
CA ALA A 302 11.51 -13.50 1.39
C ALA A 302 11.87 -13.55 -0.10
N ALA A 303 12.14 -12.41 -0.74
CA ALA A 303 12.54 -12.34 -2.14
C ALA A 303 13.98 -12.83 -2.38
N ALA A 304 14.86 -12.71 -1.39
CA ALA A 304 16.27 -13.12 -1.45
C ALA A 304 16.59 -14.15 -0.35
N PRO A 305 16.11 -15.41 -0.49
CA PRO A 305 16.26 -16.40 0.55
C PRO A 305 17.74 -16.74 0.77
N GLY A 306 18.13 -16.84 2.04
CA GLY A 306 19.48 -17.23 2.45
C GLY A 306 20.46 -16.06 2.60
N THR A 307 20.17 -14.88 2.07
CA THR A 307 20.98 -13.66 2.27
C THR A 307 20.43 -12.79 3.40
N LEU A 308 21.30 -12.04 4.07
CA LEU A 308 20.88 -11.01 5.02
C LEU A 308 20.34 -9.81 4.24
N PHE A 309 19.12 -9.40 4.53
CA PHE A 309 18.46 -8.25 3.93
C PHE A 309 18.43 -7.12 4.96
N VAL A 310 18.97 -5.95 4.62
CA VAL A 310 18.93 -4.76 5.47
C VAL A 310 17.94 -3.76 4.87
N HIS A 311 17.03 -3.28 5.69
CA HIS A 311 15.92 -2.42 5.30
C HIS A 311 15.98 -1.10 6.08
N ALA A 312 16.17 0.00 5.34
CA ALA A 312 15.80 1.32 5.83
C ALA A 312 14.34 1.63 5.47
N PRO A 313 13.49 1.98 6.45
CA PRO A 313 12.15 2.48 6.16
C PRO A 313 12.20 3.66 5.20
N ALA A 314 11.48 3.55 4.10
CA ALA A 314 11.33 4.66 3.18
C ALA A 314 10.47 5.74 3.84
N MET A 315 10.89 6.98 3.74
CA MET A 315 10.06 8.11 4.17
C MET A 315 8.72 8.05 3.43
N PRO A 316 7.58 8.12 4.15
CA PRO A 316 6.29 8.00 3.52
C PRO A 316 6.15 9.09 2.47
N VAL A 317 5.85 8.69 1.23
CA VAL A 317 5.53 9.64 0.16
C VAL A 317 4.45 10.54 0.70
N ARG A 318 4.64 11.86 0.60
CA ARG A 318 3.62 12.84 1.01
C ARG A 318 2.32 12.50 0.27
N HIS A 319 1.41 11.85 0.98
CA HIS A 319 0.08 11.58 0.47
C HIS A 319 -0.60 12.92 0.26
N MET A 320 -1.41 13.01 -0.80
CA MET A 320 -2.15 14.23 -1.04
C MET A 320 -3.18 14.40 0.08
N ARG A 321 -3.08 15.53 0.78
CA ARG A 321 -4.03 15.94 1.82
C ARG A 321 -4.81 17.14 1.33
N LYS A 322 -6.07 17.24 1.77
CA LYS A 322 -6.89 18.44 1.56
C LYS A 322 -6.55 19.56 2.54
N THR A 323 -5.87 19.25 3.65
CA THR A 323 -5.51 20.20 4.70
C THR A 323 -4.04 20.61 4.61
N GLU A 324 -3.74 21.85 4.98
CA GLU A 324 -2.37 22.38 5.17
C GLU A 324 -1.69 21.82 6.44
N ASP A 325 -2.20 20.71 6.98
CA ASP A 325 -1.64 20.13 8.19
C ASP A 325 -0.18 19.77 7.95
N ARG A 326 0.66 20.10 8.94
CA ARG A 326 2.07 19.70 8.97
C ARG A 326 2.18 18.22 8.54
N PRO A 327 3.19 17.87 7.74
CA PRO A 327 3.41 16.47 7.39
C PRO A 327 3.37 15.64 8.68
N ALA A 328 2.67 14.51 8.66
CA ALA A 328 2.60 13.66 9.85
C ALA A 328 4.02 13.41 10.33
N LYS A 329 4.26 13.59 11.64
CA LYS A 329 5.55 13.28 12.25
C LYS A 329 5.95 11.86 11.85
N ILE A 330 7.24 11.68 11.59
CA ILE A 330 7.82 10.35 11.36
C ILE A 330 7.39 9.49 12.55
N GLY A 331 6.72 8.37 12.26
CA GLY A 331 6.30 7.46 13.33
C GLY A 331 7.51 6.70 13.85
N LEU A 332 7.48 6.31 15.13
CA LEU A 332 8.51 5.51 15.82
C LEU A 332 9.06 4.36 14.97
N ARG A 333 8.18 3.68 14.23
CA ARG A 333 8.52 2.61 13.28
C ARG A 333 9.58 2.99 12.24
N ALA A 334 9.51 4.21 11.72
CA ALA A 334 10.35 4.69 10.63
C ALA A 334 11.71 5.24 11.13
N GLU A 335 11.89 5.34 12.44
CA GLU A 335 13.17 5.74 13.04
C GLU A 335 14.16 4.58 13.06
N TRP A 336 13.65 3.34 13.14
CA TRP A 336 14.44 2.11 13.31
C TRP A 336 14.71 1.37 11.99
N MET A 337 15.90 0.78 11.87
CA MET A 337 16.28 -0.08 10.75
C MET A 337 15.98 -1.53 11.03
N THR A 338 15.95 -2.36 9.98
CA THR A 338 15.69 -3.80 10.13
C THR A 338 16.70 -4.62 9.36
N ALA A 339 17.39 -5.54 10.03
CA ALA A 339 18.13 -6.62 9.37
C ALA A 339 17.33 -7.92 9.49
N ALA A 340 17.04 -8.57 8.38
CA ALA A 340 16.15 -9.72 8.31
C ALA A 340 16.69 -10.82 7.40
N ARG A 341 16.39 -12.08 7.74
CA ARG A 341 16.75 -13.25 6.93
C ARG A 341 15.65 -14.29 6.99
N THR A 342 15.44 -14.99 5.88
CA THR A 342 14.52 -16.13 5.81
C THR A 342 15.04 -17.31 6.62
N LEU A 343 14.21 -17.79 7.55
CA LEU A 343 14.38 -19.05 8.26
C LEU A 343 13.57 -20.14 7.56
N ALA A 344 14.08 -20.62 6.42
CA ALA A 344 13.53 -21.75 5.66
C ALA A 344 11.97 -21.83 5.67
N GLN A 345 11.39 -22.96 6.09
CA GLN A 345 9.94 -23.25 6.07
C GLN A 345 9.14 -22.62 7.22
N ILE A 346 9.74 -21.78 8.07
CA ILE A 346 9.09 -21.22 9.28
C ILE A 346 8.67 -19.76 9.05
N GLY A 347 9.57 -18.95 8.49
CA GLY A 347 9.31 -17.52 8.28
C GLY A 347 10.58 -16.68 8.14
N VAL A 348 10.57 -15.48 8.71
CA VAL A 348 11.67 -14.50 8.67
C VAL A 348 12.02 -14.10 10.09
N ALA A 349 13.31 -14.05 10.41
CA ALA A 349 13.80 -13.55 11.69
C ALA A 349 14.87 -12.48 11.47
N GLY A 350 15.11 -11.68 12.50
CA GLY A 350 16.02 -10.55 12.37
C GLY A 350 16.08 -9.68 13.62
N PHE A 351 16.65 -8.49 13.44
CA PHE A 351 16.81 -7.48 14.46
C PHE A 351 16.33 -6.12 13.94
N HIS A 352 15.65 -5.38 14.81
CA HIS A 352 15.46 -3.94 14.67
C HIS A 352 16.53 -3.23 15.49
N PHE A 353 17.22 -2.26 14.89
CA PHE A 353 18.30 -1.52 15.54
C PHE A 353 18.27 -0.05 15.13
N HIS A 354 18.79 0.82 16.00
CA HIS A 354 18.85 2.25 15.74
C HIS A 354 19.94 2.57 14.69
N PRO A 355 19.71 3.50 13.75
CA PRO A 355 20.69 3.90 12.74
C PRO A 355 22.09 4.24 13.27
N THR A 356 22.16 4.86 14.45
CA THR A 356 23.41 5.32 15.06
C THR A 356 24.44 4.22 15.29
N HIS A 357 24.00 2.98 15.51
CA HIS A 357 24.90 1.84 15.65
C HIS A 357 25.69 1.54 14.38
N LEU A 358 25.15 1.90 13.20
CA LEU A 358 25.88 1.77 11.95
C LEU A 358 26.86 2.92 11.73
N ASP A 359 26.61 4.10 12.29
CA ASP A 359 27.55 5.21 12.22
C ASP A 359 28.85 4.86 12.94
N ASP A 360 28.74 4.25 14.14
CA ASP A 360 29.89 3.73 14.90
C ASP A 360 30.67 2.69 14.09
N LEU A 361 29.97 1.83 13.34
CA LEU A 361 30.58 0.81 12.50
C LEU A 361 31.30 1.43 11.29
N VAL A 362 30.66 2.38 10.61
CA VAL A 362 31.26 3.07 9.46
C VAL A 362 32.52 3.78 9.90
N GLU A 363 32.45 4.57 10.97
CA GLU A 363 33.61 5.27 11.55
C GLU A 363 34.76 4.31 11.87
N ALA A 364 34.47 3.17 12.50
CA ALA A 364 35.49 2.18 12.86
C ALA A 364 36.15 1.51 11.64
N ILE A 365 35.44 1.40 10.51
CA ILE A 365 35.95 0.79 9.27
C ILE A 365 36.60 1.82 8.36
N THR A 366 36.30 3.11 8.51
CA THR A 366 36.80 4.16 7.61
C THR A 366 37.91 5.01 8.21
N ASN A 367 37.99 5.14 9.54
CA ASN A 367 38.99 5.96 10.21
C ASN A 367 40.20 5.12 10.61
N PHE A 368 41.06 4.82 9.62
CA PHE A 368 42.35 4.18 9.88
C PHE A 368 43.38 5.22 10.35
N PRO A 369 44.04 5.02 11.50
CA PRO A 369 45.07 5.93 11.97
C PRO A 369 46.30 5.84 11.06
N CYS A 370 46.52 6.88 10.27
CA CYS A 370 47.68 6.99 9.38
C CYS A 370 48.78 7.82 10.03
N PRO A 371 49.99 7.26 10.26
CA PRO A 371 51.14 8.03 10.71
C PRO A 371 51.51 9.11 9.68
N ASP A 372 51.83 10.32 10.14
CA ASP A 372 52.15 11.47 9.27
C ASP A 372 53.27 11.19 8.23
N ALA A 373 54.12 10.19 8.48
CA ALA A 373 55.23 9.78 7.61
C ALA A 373 54.81 8.97 6.36
N GLU A 374 53.60 8.44 6.30
CA GLU A 374 53.12 7.54 5.22
C GLU A 374 51.84 8.06 4.53
N ARG A 375 51.59 9.38 4.64
CA ARG A 375 50.38 10.06 4.13
C ARG A 375 50.12 9.85 2.63
N GLU A 376 51.17 9.64 1.82
CA GLU A 376 51.06 9.38 0.37
C GLU A 376 50.68 7.93 0.02
N SER A 377 50.81 6.97 0.95
CA SER A 377 50.44 5.55 0.72
C SER A 377 49.20 5.10 1.49
N CYS A 378 48.66 5.98 2.32
CA CYS A 378 47.53 5.67 3.18
C CYS A 378 46.19 5.69 2.44
N GLU A 379 45.28 4.83 2.88
CA GLU A 379 43.90 4.80 2.38
C GLU A 379 43.18 6.11 2.74
N GLU A 380 42.36 6.61 1.81
CA GLU A 380 41.58 7.84 1.98
C GLU A 380 40.63 7.69 3.19
N ILE A 381 40.64 8.68 4.09
CA ILE A 381 39.80 8.69 5.30
C ILE A 381 38.49 9.41 4.99
N CYS A 382 37.39 8.91 5.57
CA CYS A 382 36.09 9.55 5.49
C CYS A 382 35.99 10.68 6.53
N ASP A 383 36.52 11.85 6.17
CA ASP A 383 36.64 13.02 7.04
C ASP A 383 35.46 14.00 6.92
N HIS A 384 34.47 13.73 6.06
CA HIS A 384 33.37 14.62 5.73
C HIS A 384 33.76 15.99 5.11
N GLU A 385 35.06 16.25 4.90
CA GLU A 385 35.59 17.46 4.27
C GLU A 385 36.03 17.18 2.82
N HIS A 386 36.77 16.10 2.63
CA HIS A 386 37.26 15.63 1.34
C HIS A 386 36.46 14.42 0.84
N TRP A 387 36.14 13.49 1.74
CA TRP A 387 35.40 12.27 1.40
C TRP A 387 34.19 12.05 2.32
N GLU A 388 33.02 11.85 1.70
CA GLU A 388 31.78 11.48 2.41
C GLU A 388 31.45 10.01 2.15
N CYS A 389 31.41 9.21 3.22
CA CYS A 389 31.20 7.78 3.14
C CYS A 389 29.79 7.40 3.57
N ASN A 390 29.03 6.87 2.61
CA ASN A 390 27.63 6.52 2.81
C ASN A 390 27.47 5.00 2.73
N LEU A 391 26.88 4.41 3.77
CA LEU A 391 26.40 3.04 3.72
C LEU A 391 25.00 3.03 3.11
N ILE A 392 24.80 2.27 2.04
CA ILE A 392 23.53 2.18 1.32
C ILE A 392 23.00 0.74 1.26
N ASP A 393 21.68 0.59 1.20
CA ASP A 393 21.05 -0.71 1.02
C ASP A 393 20.91 -1.13 -0.45
N ASP A 394 20.31 -2.30 -0.66
CA ASP A 394 20.12 -2.94 -1.97
C ASP A 394 19.21 -2.18 -2.94
N ALA A 395 18.47 -1.18 -2.44
CA ALA A 395 17.64 -0.29 -3.25
C ALA A 395 18.17 1.14 -3.28
N GLY A 396 19.36 1.41 -2.74
CA GLY A 396 20.03 2.71 -2.79
C GLY A 396 19.58 3.70 -1.72
N TRP A 397 18.97 3.23 -0.62
CA TRP A 397 18.64 4.08 0.53
C TRP A 397 19.81 4.17 1.49
N ILE A 398 20.07 5.38 1.99
CA ILE A 398 21.17 5.64 2.89
C ILE A 398 20.83 5.12 4.29
N LEU A 399 21.65 4.18 4.77
CA LEU A 399 21.60 3.56 6.09
C LEU A 399 22.38 4.37 7.12
N SER A 400 23.58 4.81 6.77
CA SER A 400 24.47 5.56 7.64
C SER A 400 25.34 6.49 6.81
N GLN A 401 25.74 7.61 7.41
CA GLN A 401 26.62 8.59 6.77
C GLN A 401 27.96 8.74 7.51
N GLY A 402 28.22 7.94 8.55
CA GLY A 402 29.30 8.21 9.50
C GLY A 402 28.91 9.26 10.56
N LYS A 403 29.73 9.40 11.60
CA LYS A 403 29.54 10.44 12.62
C LYS A 403 29.96 11.80 12.08
N VAL A 404 29.06 12.78 12.19
CA VAL A 404 29.39 14.19 12.03
C VAL A 404 29.75 14.74 13.41
N ASP A 405 30.95 15.33 13.56
CA ASP A 405 31.46 15.86 14.84
C ASP A 405 30.62 17.00 15.44
N GLN A 406 29.61 17.48 14.72
CA GLN A 406 28.69 18.50 15.20
C GLN A 406 27.47 17.85 15.86
N VAL A 407 27.22 18.25 17.11
CA VAL A 407 26.05 17.92 17.92
C VAL A 407 24.81 18.54 17.27
N GLU A 408 24.39 18.01 16.13
CA GLU A 408 23.09 18.29 15.57
C GLU A 408 22.06 17.46 16.34
N PRO A 409 20.99 18.08 16.86
CA PRO A 409 19.96 17.37 17.58
C PRO A 409 19.33 16.29 16.67
N GLU A 410 19.02 15.12 17.26
CA GLU A 410 18.51 13.92 16.60
C GLU A 410 17.40 14.08 15.53
N PRO A 411 16.47 15.07 15.56
CA PRO A 411 15.49 15.22 14.50
C PRO A 411 16.03 15.79 13.17
N GLU A 412 17.28 16.29 13.11
CA GLU A 412 17.82 17.04 11.97
C GLU A 412 19.00 16.37 11.27
N ARG A 413 19.21 15.05 11.42
CA ARG A 413 20.16 14.32 10.57
C ARG A 413 19.69 14.30 9.11
N GLU A 414 20.03 15.35 8.36
CA GLU A 414 19.65 15.59 6.96
C GLU A 414 20.35 14.59 6.01
N GLY A 415 19.87 13.36 5.93
CA GLY A 415 20.33 12.42 4.89
C GLY A 415 20.06 10.95 5.15
N VAL A 416 20.06 10.52 6.41
CA VAL A 416 19.69 9.14 6.77
C VAL A 416 18.22 8.90 6.37
N ARG A 417 17.95 7.77 5.69
CA ARG A 417 16.64 7.45 5.07
C ARG A 417 16.27 8.30 3.85
N GLN A 418 17.18 9.14 3.34
CA GLN A 418 17.06 9.67 1.98
C GLN A 418 17.62 8.68 0.97
N HIS A 419 17.16 8.80 -0.27
CA HIS A 419 17.66 7.99 -1.36
C HIS A 419 18.95 8.59 -1.93
N LEU A 420 19.96 7.77 -2.24
CA LEU A 420 21.25 8.22 -2.74
C LEU A 420 21.11 9.09 -4.00
N ALA A 421 20.25 8.72 -4.93
CA ALA A 421 19.95 9.52 -6.13
C ALA A 421 19.45 10.95 -5.85
N THR A 422 18.87 11.20 -4.68
CA THR A 422 18.38 12.53 -4.27
C THR A 422 19.49 13.34 -3.62
N LYS A 423 20.25 12.72 -2.69
CA LYS A 423 21.34 13.39 -1.95
C LYS A 423 22.59 13.55 -2.83
N HIS A 424 23.02 12.48 -3.50
CA HIS A 424 24.21 12.39 -4.35
C HIS A 424 23.87 11.85 -5.75
N PRO A 425 23.24 12.66 -6.63
CA PRO A 425 22.80 12.22 -7.95
C PRO A 425 23.96 11.78 -8.86
N VAL A 426 25.13 12.44 -8.75
CA VAL A 426 26.32 12.13 -9.56
C VAL A 426 26.88 10.76 -9.19
N ALA A 427 26.99 10.46 -7.89
CA ALA A 427 27.44 9.15 -7.41
C ALA A 427 26.50 8.04 -7.88
N MET A 428 25.19 8.23 -7.74
CA MET A 428 24.22 7.25 -8.23
C MET A 428 24.29 7.06 -9.75
N ALA A 429 24.51 8.14 -10.52
CA ALA A 429 24.69 8.04 -11.96
C ALA A 429 25.94 7.23 -12.35
N ALA A 430 27.04 7.35 -11.60
CA ALA A 430 28.23 6.52 -11.77
C ALA A 430 27.93 5.04 -11.48
N LEU A 431 27.26 4.74 -10.35
CA LEU A 431 26.88 3.37 -10.00
C LEU A 431 25.92 2.71 -11.02
N LEU A 432 25.08 3.50 -11.69
CA LEU A 432 24.25 3.03 -12.79
C LEU A 432 25.06 2.77 -14.06
N LYS A 433 26.05 3.64 -14.35
CA LYS A 433 26.95 3.50 -15.50
C LYS A 433 27.81 2.24 -15.37
N ASP A 434 28.23 1.92 -14.16
CA ASP A 434 29.07 0.75 -13.84
C ASP A 434 28.25 -0.53 -13.59
N GLU A 435 26.94 -0.50 -13.85
CA GLU A 435 26.02 -1.64 -13.69
C GLU A 435 26.01 -2.26 -12.27
N VAL A 436 26.36 -1.48 -11.25
CA VAL A 436 26.21 -1.88 -9.83
C VAL A 436 24.72 -1.88 -9.48
N PHE A 437 24.00 -0.84 -9.89
CA PHE A 437 22.54 -0.74 -9.76
C PHE A 437 21.85 -0.78 -11.12
N LYS A 438 20.62 -1.29 -11.11
CA LYS A 438 19.72 -1.25 -12.26
C LYS A 438 18.51 -0.37 -11.97
N LEU A 439 18.26 0.58 -12.86
CA LEU A 439 17.10 1.45 -12.80
C LEU A 439 15.85 0.76 -13.39
N HIS A 440 14.78 0.73 -12.61
CA HIS A 440 13.45 0.30 -13.01
C HIS A 440 12.44 1.42 -12.83
N TRP A 441 11.52 1.54 -13.80
CA TRP A 441 10.41 2.48 -13.70
C TRP A 441 9.14 1.77 -13.23
N VAL A 442 8.57 2.28 -12.15
CA VAL A 442 7.28 1.86 -11.60
C VAL A 442 6.24 2.91 -11.97
N HIS A 443 5.10 2.47 -12.52
CA HIS A 443 4.06 3.34 -13.05
C HIS A 443 2.77 3.16 -12.24
N ASP A 444 2.30 4.23 -11.62
CA ASP A 444 1.00 4.32 -10.94
C ASP A 444 -0.01 4.98 -11.87
N TYR A 445 -0.85 4.17 -12.51
CA TYR A 445 -1.90 4.65 -13.42
C TYR A 445 -3.17 5.11 -12.70
N GLN A 446 -3.19 5.01 -11.36
CA GLN A 446 -4.30 5.46 -10.53
C GLN A 446 -3.91 6.67 -9.67
N ALA A 447 -2.79 7.31 -9.98
CA ALA A 447 -2.35 8.45 -9.21
C ALA A 447 -3.27 9.66 -9.38
N VAL A 448 -3.19 10.55 -8.40
CA VAL A 448 -3.84 11.85 -8.41
C VAL A 448 -2.76 12.90 -8.61
N CYS A 449 -2.97 13.87 -9.49
CA CYS A 449 -2.05 14.99 -9.72
C CYS A 449 -2.76 16.32 -9.52
N PHE A 450 -1.98 17.33 -9.11
CA PHE A 450 -2.41 18.72 -9.22
C PHE A 450 -2.41 19.12 -10.69
N ILE A 451 -3.53 19.67 -11.15
CA ILE A 451 -3.58 20.34 -12.44
C ILE A 451 -2.75 21.62 -12.30
N LYS A 452 -1.69 21.76 -13.09
CA LYS A 452 -0.98 23.05 -13.19
C LYS A 452 -1.96 24.07 -13.79
N GLU A 453 -2.08 25.24 -13.16
CA GLU A 453 -2.93 26.34 -13.63
C GLU A 453 -2.57 26.80 -15.06
N ASP A 454 -1.38 26.47 -15.54
CA ASP A 454 -0.90 26.79 -16.90
C ASP A 454 -1.49 25.91 -18.00
N THR A 455 -2.28 24.89 -17.65
CA THR A 455 -3.06 24.12 -18.63
C THR A 455 -4.51 24.56 -18.58
N GLU A 456 -4.74 25.80 -19.03
CA GLU A 456 -5.92 26.02 -19.86
C GLU A 456 -5.89 24.92 -20.93
N PHE A 457 -6.74 23.92 -20.75
CA PHE A 457 -7.11 23.00 -21.81
C PHE A 457 -7.15 23.79 -23.11
N SER A 458 -6.46 23.31 -24.13
CA SER A 458 -6.57 23.73 -25.51
C SER A 458 -8.04 23.89 -25.90
N LYS A 459 -8.61 25.04 -25.57
CA LYS A 459 -9.66 25.68 -26.32
C LYS A 459 -8.96 25.90 -27.65
N GLY A 460 -9.23 25.01 -28.60
CA GLY A 460 -8.84 25.26 -29.98
C GLY A 460 -9.22 26.70 -30.33
N PRO A 461 -8.48 27.38 -31.21
CA PRO A 461 -8.74 28.76 -31.56
C PRO A 461 -10.06 28.84 -32.35
N SER A 462 -11.18 28.79 -31.64
CA SER A 462 -12.51 29.19 -32.11
C SER A 462 -13.21 30.12 -31.11
N SER A 463 -12.56 30.47 -29.98
CA SER A 463 -13.21 31.24 -28.92
C SER A 463 -12.85 32.73 -28.85
N PHE A 464 -12.01 33.27 -29.74
CA PHE A 464 -11.80 34.73 -29.80
C PHE A 464 -12.79 35.44 -30.74
N GLN A 465 -13.40 34.73 -31.71
CA GLN A 465 -14.38 35.32 -32.64
C GLN A 465 -15.85 35.20 -32.19
N THR A 466 -16.14 34.43 -31.13
CA THR A 466 -17.53 34.23 -30.65
C THR A 466 -17.98 35.24 -29.59
N SER A 467 -17.09 36.10 -29.08
CA SER A 467 -17.39 37.13 -28.09
C SER A 467 -18.26 38.27 -28.66
N LEU A 468 -17.89 38.81 -29.82
CA LEU A 468 -18.63 39.90 -30.46
C LEU A 468 -20.00 39.44 -30.97
N LEU A 469 -20.06 38.29 -31.65
CA LEU A 469 -21.32 37.76 -32.17
C LEU A 469 -22.28 37.35 -31.04
N ARG A 470 -21.79 36.77 -29.92
CA ARG A 470 -22.64 36.49 -28.76
C ARG A 470 -23.09 37.75 -28.03
N SER A 471 -22.26 38.79 -27.98
CA SER A 471 -22.65 40.10 -27.43
C SER A 471 -23.77 40.73 -28.26
N VAL A 472 -23.62 40.76 -29.59
CA VAL A 472 -24.63 41.28 -30.52
C VAL A 472 -25.92 40.45 -30.46
N TRP A 473 -25.82 39.12 -30.35
CA TRP A 473 -27.01 38.28 -30.23
C TRP A 473 -27.72 38.45 -28.89
N ARG A 474 -26.98 38.75 -27.81
CA ARG A 474 -27.55 39.08 -26.50
C ARG A 474 -28.23 40.45 -26.50
N THR A 475 -27.65 41.46 -27.14
CA THR A 475 -28.29 42.77 -27.25
C THR A 475 -29.51 42.73 -28.15
N ALA A 476 -29.46 42.01 -29.28
CA ALA A 476 -30.62 41.79 -30.15
C ALA A 476 -31.73 41.02 -29.42
N SER A 477 -31.38 39.95 -28.69
CA SER A 477 -32.35 39.20 -27.88
C SER A 477 -32.95 40.04 -26.77
N PHE A 478 -32.17 40.93 -26.14
CA PHE A 478 -32.66 41.84 -25.12
C PHE A 478 -33.62 42.88 -25.70
N LEU A 479 -33.31 43.44 -26.88
CA LEU A 479 -34.19 44.40 -27.56
C LEU A 479 -35.50 43.73 -28.02
N VAL A 480 -35.45 42.49 -28.51
CA VAL A 480 -36.65 41.72 -28.85
C VAL A 480 -37.49 41.43 -27.61
N GLN A 481 -36.87 41.07 -26.48
CA GLN A 481 -37.59 40.88 -25.22
C GLN A 481 -38.17 42.19 -24.67
N LEU A 482 -37.46 43.31 -24.80
CA LEU A 482 -37.94 44.62 -24.40
C LEU A 482 -39.17 45.02 -25.24
N ALA A 483 -39.09 44.84 -26.56
CA ALA A 483 -40.20 45.11 -27.47
C ALA A 483 -41.39 44.19 -27.21
N ALA A 484 -41.15 42.89 -26.98
CA ALA A 484 -42.19 41.94 -26.62
C ALA A 484 -42.86 42.30 -25.28
N ASN A 485 -42.10 42.73 -24.27
CA ASN A 485 -42.64 43.17 -22.99
C ASN A 485 -43.42 44.47 -23.09
N ILE A 486 -42.96 45.45 -23.88
CA ILE A 486 -43.71 46.69 -24.15
C ILE A 486 -45.01 46.37 -24.88
N PHE A 487 -44.97 45.48 -25.88
CA PHE A 487 -46.17 45.00 -26.56
C PHE A 487 -47.11 44.27 -25.59
N TYR A 488 -46.58 43.39 -24.73
CA TYR A 488 -47.36 42.70 -23.71
C TYR A 488 -48.02 43.69 -22.75
N PHE A 489 -47.29 44.71 -22.27
CA PHE A 489 -47.82 45.76 -21.41
C PHE A 489 -48.91 46.57 -22.11
N LEU A 490 -48.71 46.98 -23.37
CA LEU A 490 -49.72 47.69 -24.16
C LEU A 490 -50.97 46.83 -24.40
N THR A 491 -50.80 45.54 -24.68
CA THR A 491 -51.92 44.61 -24.83
C THR A 491 -52.68 44.41 -23.50
N LEU A 492 -51.98 44.25 -22.38
CA LEU A 492 -52.58 44.14 -21.04
C LEU A 492 -53.34 45.40 -20.61
N TYR A 493 -52.87 46.60 -20.99
CA TYR A 493 -53.61 47.85 -20.77
C TYR A 493 -54.86 47.97 -21.67
N SER A 494 -54.85 47.34 -22.85
CA SER A 494 -55.96 47.41 -23.82
C SER A 494 -57.00 46.29 -23.70
N THR A 495 -56.71 45.22 -22.96
CA THR A 495 -57.61 44.06 -22.85
C THR A 495 -57.89 43.72 -21.39
N SER A 496 -59.07 44.08 -20.89
CA SER A 496 -59.62 43.56 -19.64
C SER A 496 -60.11 42.12 -19.87
N VAL A 497 -59.23 41.13 -19.72
CA VAL A 497 -59.60 39.71 -19.77
C VAL A 497 -59.40 39.08 -18.39
N PRO A 498 -60.44 38.46 -17.80
CA PRO A 498 -60.33 37.78 -16.51
C PRO A 498 -59.50 36.50 -16.65
N VAL A 499 -58.47 36.37 -15.80
CA VAL A 499 -57.62 35.17 -15.68
C VAL A 499 -58.44 34.05 -15.05
N GLN A 500 -58.65 32.95 -15.78
CA GLN A 500 -59.26 31.73 -15.21
C GLN A 500 -58.29 31.07 -14.23
N ALA A 501 -58.82 30.67 -13.06
CA ALA A 501 -58.05 30.01 -12.02
C ALA A 501 -57.73 28.55 -12.40
N ASP A 502 -56.46 28.16 -12.29
CA ASP A 502 -55.96 26.79 -12.51
C ASP A 502 -56.82 25.75 -11.77
N THR A 503 -57.13 24.66 -12.46
CA THR A 503 -57.86 23.51 -11.89
C THR A 503 -57.03 22.80 -10.80
N GLN A 504 -57.70 22.12 -9.85
CA GLN A 504 -57.01 21.36 -8.79
C GLN A 504 -56.02 20.32 -9.34
N VAL A 505 -56.32 19.73 -10.50
CA VAL A 505 -55.45 18.76 -11.19
C VAL A 505 -54.15 19.41 -11.66
N GLU A 506 -54.22 20.64 -12.20
CA GLU A 506 -53.03 21.37 -12.63
C GLU A 506 -52.17 21.81 -11.43
N LYS A 507 -52.81 22.19 -10.32
CA LYS A 507 -52.11 22.49 -9.06
C LYS A 507 -51.33 21.28 -8.54
N GLU A 508 -51.92 20.08 -8.55
CA GLU A 508 -51.22 18.85 -8.16
C GLU A 508 -50.09 18.49 -9.12
N LYS A 509 -50.30 18.62 -10.43
CA LYS A 509 -49.28 18.33 -11.45
C LYS A 509 -48.08 19.29 -11.33
N ARG A 510 -48.33 20.54 -10.92
CA ARG A 510 -47.30 21.53 -10.61
C ARG A 510 -46.57 21.19 -9.31
N ARG A 511 -47.28 20.78 -8.25
CA ARG A 511 -46.70 20.32 -6.98
C ARG A 511 -45.76 19.13 -7.15
N LYS A 512 -46.18 18.12 -7.91
CA LYS A 512 -45.36 16.93 -8.20
C LYS A 512 -44.11 17.28 -9.03
N ARG A 513 -44.22 18.21 -9.97
CA ARG A 513 -43.05 18.74 -10.70
C ARG A 513 -42.09 19.45 -9.76
N LEU A 514 -42.59 20.37 -8.94
CA LEU A 514 -41.80 21.10 -7.95
C LEU A 514 -41.09 20.20 -6.95
N TYR A 515 -41.75 19.14 -6.47
CA TYR A 515 -41.15 18.18 -5.54
C TYR A 515 -40.00 17.40 -6.18
N ARG A 516 -40.18 16.95 -7.43
CA ARG A 516 -39.17 16.22 -8.18
C ARG A 516 -37.97 17.11 -8.56
N ASP A 517 -38.24 18.36 -8.92
CA ASP A 517 -37.19 19.35 -9.19
C ASP A 517 -36.45 19.71 -7.90
N TYR A 518 -37.15 19.84 -6.77
CA TYR A 518 -36.54 20.03 -5.45
C TYR A 518 -35.64 18.87 -5.03
N GLU A 519 -36.04 17.60 -5.22
CA GLU A 519 -35.18 16.46 -4.93
C GLU A 519 -33.93 16.39 -5.83
N ARG A 520 -34.07 16.75 -7.11
CA ARG A 520 -32.95 16.84 -8.05
C ARG A 520 -31.97 17.95 -7.65
N GLU A 521 -32.50 19.12 -7.31
CA GLU A 521 -31.71 20.29 -6.91
C GLU A 521 -31.17 20.20 -5.48
N LYS A 522 -31.72 19.35 -4.60
CA LYS A 522 -31.24 19.18 -3.21
C LYS A 522 -29.76 18.81 -3.14
N TYR A 523 -29.27 18.03 -4.11
CA TYR A 523 -27.86 17.65 -4.22
C TYR A 523 -27.03 18.67 -5.02
N GLU A 524 -27.65 19.43 -5.93
CA GLU A 524 -26.97 20.48 -6.70
C GLU A 524 -26.82 21.79 -5.91
N ARG A 525 -27.72 22.11 -4.97
CA ARG A 525 -27.65 23.29 -4.10
C ARG A 525 -26.61 23.18 -2.97
N LEU A 526 -26.05 21.99 -2.72
CA LEU A 526 -24.83 21.85 -1.92
C LEU A 526 -23.58 22.35 -2.67
N TYR A 527 -23.71 22.65 -3.96
CA TYR A 527 -22.69 23.32 -4.76
C TYR A 527 -22.95 24.83 -4.75
N ASP A 528 -22.30 25.54 -3.84
CA ASP A 528 -22.28 27.01 -3.84
C ASP A 528 -21.10 27.52 -4.68
N PRO A 529 -21.32 28.18 -5.83
CA PRO A 529 -20.26 28.75 -6.64
C PRO A 529 -19.59 29.98 -5.98
N ARG A 530 -20.10 30.50 -4.86
CA ARG A 530 -19.46 31.58 -4.08
C ARG A 530 -18.55 31.05 -2.98
N VAL A 531 -18.72 29.79 -2.58
CA VAL A 531 -17.75 29.04 -1.78
C VAL A 531 -16.77 28.32 -2.72
N LEU A 532 -16.26 29.06 -3.71
CA LEU A 532 -15.04 28.69 -4.41
C LEU A 532 -13.87 29.00 -3.49
N VAL A 533 -13.70 28.19 -2.43
CA VAL A 533 -12.36 27.97 -1.91
C VAL A 533 -11.55 27.54 -3.14
N ASN A 534 -10.39 28.16 -3.36
CA ASN A 534 -9.45 27.82 -4.42
C ASN A 534 -8.91 26.40 -4.17
N LYS A 535 -9.79 25.41 -4.28
CA LYS A 535 -9.52 23.99 -4.07
C LYS A 535 -8.73 23.59 -5.29
N THR A 536 -7.46 23.30 -5.07
CA THR A 536 -6.61 22.56 -5.99
C THR A 536 -7.44 21.43 -6.62
N ARG A 537 -7.74 21.56 -7.91
CA ARG A 537 -8.51 20.55 -8.63
C ARG A 537 -7.58 19.36 -8.87
N PHE A 538 -7.86 18.27 -8.17
CA PHE A 538 -7.19 16.99 -8.35
C PHE A 538 -7.70 16.31 -9.62
N ALA A 539 -6.80 15.81 -10.47
CA ALA A 539 -7.13 15.01 -11.64
C ALA A 539 -6.47 13.63 -11.59
N ALA A 540 -7.08 12.65 -12.27
CA ALA A 540 -6.42 11.36 -12.55
C ALA A 540 -5.18 11.62 -13.40
N CYS A 541 -4.05 11.02 -13.05
CA CYS A 541 -2.82 11.10 -13.81
C CYS A 541 -2.03 9.79 -13.72
N ASP A 542 -1.05 9.64 -14.61
CA ASP A 542 -0.06 8.58 -14.52
C ASP A 542 1.16 9.13 -13.76
N ARG A 543 1.52 8.56 -12.62
CA ARG A 543 2.78 8.88 -11.92
C ARG A 543 3.82 7.82 -12.21
N THR A 544 5.04 8.26 -12.46
CA THR A 544 6.17 7.35 -12.69
C THR A 544 7.23 7.57 -11.62
N ARG A 545 7.76 6.49 -11.06
CA ARG A 545 8.82 6.53 -10.05
C ARG A 545 10.01 5.68 -10.49
N ALA A 546 11.20 6.22 -10.25
CA ALA A 546 12.45 5.49 -10.39
C ALA A 546 12.63 4.62 -9.14
N VAL A 547 12.96 3.36 -9.35
CA VAL A 547 13.29 2.39 -8.31
C VAL A 547 14.56 1.67 -8.73
N TYR A 548 15.44 1.40 -7.77
CA TYR A 548 16.75 0.86 -8.02
C TYR A 548 16.86 -0.55 -7.43
N GLN A 549 17.61 -1.40 -8.12
CA GLN A 549 17.85 -2.77 -7.71
C GLN A 549 19.34 -3.10 -7.87
N LEU A 550 19.99 -3.50 -6.78
CA LEU A 550 21.37 -3.96 -6.78
C LEU A 550 21.57 -5.19 -7.68
N GLN A 551 22.64 -5.20 -8.46
CA GLN A 551 23.03 -6.32 -9.31
C GLN A 551 24.12 -7.17 -8.62
N VAL A 552 23.72 -8.20 -7.87
CA VAL A 552 24.66 -9.03 -7.07
C VAL A 552 25.77 -9.69 -7.91
N ASN A 553 25.53 -9.92 -9.20
CA ASN A 553 26.51 -10.54 -10.10
C ASN A 553 27.63 -9.59 -10.57
N SER A 554 27.44 -8.27 -10.53
CA SER A 554 28.51 -7.32 -10.88
C SER A 554 29.51 -7.14 -9.73
N ILE A 555 29.05 -7.23 -8.48
CA ILE A 555 29.91 -7.10 -7.29
C ILE A 555 30.91 -8.26 -7.18
N LYS A 556 30.57 -9.48 -7.61
CA LYS A 556 31.51 -10.63 -7.56
C LYS A 556 32.61 -10.59 -8.63
N LYS A 557 32.56 -9.63 -9.56
CA LYS A 557 33.54 -9.48 -10.66
C LYS A 557 34.59 -8.41 -10.37
N GLN A 558 34.32 -7.51 -9.43
CA GLN A 558 35.31 -6.62 -8.82
C GLN A 558 35.89 -7.33 -7.59
#